data_AF-A0A2A4WR41-F1
#
_entry.id   AF-A0A2A4WR41-F1
#
_cell.length_a   1.000
_cell.length_b   1.000
_cell.length_c   1.000
_cell.angle_alpha   90.00
_cell.angle_beta   90.00
_cell.angle_gamma   90.00
#
_symmetry.space_group_name_H-M   'P 1'
#
loop_
_entity.id
_entity.type
_entity.pdbx_description
1 polymer ?
#
loop_
_entity_poly.entity_id
_entity_poly.type
_entity_poly.pdbx_seq_one_letter_code
_entity_poly.pdbx_strand_id
1 'polypeptide(L)'
;MSPNRLVPRQHSSGGKERLQGISKRGNGYLRTLLVHGARSVINQLGDKQTPLAKWLRRIIESRGKNKAIVALANKMARIGWVILKQKIDYNAELVTAV
;
A
#
# COMPACT_ATOMS: atom_id res chain seq x y z
N MET A 1 6.89 -23.79 -11.75
CA MET A 1 5.98 -23.42 -10.65
C MET A 1 6.82 -22.73 -9.56
N SER A 2 6.87 -21.40 -9.49
CA SER A 2 7.74 -20.67 -8.53
C SER A 2 6.89 -19.96 -7.46
N PRO A 3 7.18 -20.15 -6.16
CA PRO A 3 6.39 -19.60 -5.07
C PRO A 3 6.71 -18.11 -4.85
N ASN A 4 5.68 -17.37 -4.44
CA ASN A 4 5.75 -16.12 -3.66
C ASN A 4 6.56 -14.95 -4.24
N ARG A 5 5.95 -14.19 -5.17
CA ARG A 5 6.40 -12.82 -5.48
C ARG A 5 5.39 -11.78 -4.98
N LEU A 6 5.71 -11.22 -3.82
CA LEU A 6 5.09 -10.07 -3.16
C LEU A 6 5.77 -8.74 -3.59
N VAL A 7 6.26 -8.65 -4.82
CA VAL A 7 7.15 -7.56 -5.24
C VAL A 7 6.48 -6.67 -6.30
N PRO A 8 6.44 -5.34 -6.13
CA PRO A 8 6.09 -4.43 -7.22
C PRO A 8 7.17 -4.52 -8.30
N ARG A 9 6.76 -4.84 -9.54
CA ARG A 9 7.68 -4.94 -10.67
C ARG A 9 8.06 -3.53 -11.11
N GLN A 10 9.30 -3.16 -10.87
CA GLN A 10 9.90 -1.95 -11.41
C GLN A 10 10.07 -2.11 -12.93
N HIS A 11 9.38 -1.27 -13.70
CA HIS A 11 9.65 -1.11 -15.13
C HIS A 11 10.29 0.26 -15.33
N SER A 12 11.59 0.27 -15.63
CA SER A 12 12.30 1.44 -16.18
C SER A 12 12.42 1.25 -17.68
N SER A 13 11.49 1.80 -18.47
CA SER A 13 11.73 2.05 -19.89
C SER A 13 11.95 3.54 -20.06
N GLY A 14 13.22 3.96 -20.15
CA GLY A 14 13.62 5.36 -20.39
C GLY A 14 14.02 6.17 -19.15
N GLY A 15 14.74 5.59 -18.18
CA GLY A 15 15.43 6.35 -17.12
C GLY A 15 14.54 7.02 -16.06
N LYS A 16 13.22 6.79 -16.07
CA LYS A 16 12.28 7.29 -15.05
C LYS A 16 11.72 6.12 -14.24
N GLU A 17 12.12 6.00 -12.98
CA GLU A 17 11.50 5.04 -12.04
C GLU A 17 10.03 5.42 -11.83
N ARG A 18 9.12 4.60 -12.37
CA ARG A 18 7.68 4.72 -12.09
C ARG A 18 7.27 3.60 -11.14
N LEU A 19 6.90 4.00 -9.93
CA LEU A 19 6.34 3.09 -8.91
C LEU A 19 4.95 2.64 -9.35
N GLN A 20 4.85 1.40 -9.84
CA GLN A 20 3.57 0.79 -10.23
C GLN A 20 2.82 0.25 -9.01
N GLY A 21 1.54 -0.12 -9.21
CA GLY A 21 0.72 -0.72 -8.16
C GLY A 21 1.13 -2.16 -7.80
N ILE A 22 0.42 -2.76 -6.83
CA ILE A 22 0.56 -4.17 -6.45
C ILE A 22 0.50 -5.05 -7.71
N SER A 23 1.56 -5.85 -7.94
CA SER A 23 1.72 -6.66 -9.14
C SER A 23 0.49 -7.53 -9.41
N LYS A 24 -0.08 -7.42 -10.63
CA LYS A 24 -1.15 -8.31 -11.11
C LYS A 24 -0.71 -9.77 -11.29
N ARG A 25 0.60 -10.03 -11.34
CA ARG A 25 1.21 -11.38 -11.44
C ARG A 25 1.62 -11.97 -10.08
N GLY A 26 1.36 -11.27 -8.97
CA GLY A 26 1.59 -11.77 -7.60
C GLY A 26 0.41 -12.59 -7.07
N ASN A 27 0.44 -12.95 -5.79
CA ASN A 27 -0.66 -13.68 -5.13
C ASN A 27 -1.94 -12.81 -5.09
N GLY A 28 -2.96 -13.21 -5.86
CA GLY A 28 -4.25 -12.52 -5.95
C GLY A 28 -5.01 -12.47 -4.62
N TYR A 29 -4.91 -13.53 -3.80
CA TYR A 29 -5.52 -13.61 -2.48
C TYR A 29 -4.94 -12.57 -1.52
N LEU A 30 -3.61 -12.41 -1.53
CA LEU A 30 -2.96 -11.44 -0.67
C LEU A 30 -3.29 -9.99 -1.06
N ARG A 31 -3.42 -9.72 -2.37
CA ARG A 31 -3.93 -8.43 -2.84
C ARG A 31 -5.36 -8.18 -2.33
N THR A 32 -6.23 -9.20 -2.38
CA THR A 32 -7.60 -9.12 -1.84
C THR A 32 -7.57 -8.79 -0.35
N LEU A 33 -6.78 -9.51 0.44
CA LEU A 33 -6.63 -9.25 1.89
C LEU A 33 -6.16 -7.82 2.18
N LEU A 34 -5.14 -7.33 1.47
CA LEU A 34 -4.63 -5.96 1.64
C LEU A 34 -5.69 -4.90 1.30
N VAL A 35 -6.50 -5.14 0.27
CA VAL A 35 -7.61 -4.24 -0.11
C VAL A 35 -8.73 -4.26 0.94
N HIS A 36 -9.08 -5.43 1.48
CA HIS A 36 -10.07 -5.54 2.55
C HIS A 36 -9.58 -4.88 3.85
N GLY A 37 -8.31 -5.09 4.21
CA GLY A 37 -7.68 -4.42 5.35
C GLY A 37 -7.69 -2.90 5.19
N ALA A 38 -7.31 -2.41 4.01
CA ALA A 38 -7.37 -0.98 3.70
C ALA A 38 -8.80 -0.42 3.79
N ARG A 39 -9.79 -1.18 3.32
CA ARG A 39 -11.20 -0.79 3.41
C ARG A 39 -11.68 -0.71 4.85
N SER A 40 -11.29 -1.64 5.71
CA SER A 40 -11.59 -1.60 7.15
C SER A 40 -10.99 -0.35 7.80
N VAL A 41 -9.73 -0.03 7.54
CA VAL A 41 -9.06 1.18 8.06
C VAL A 41 -9.79 2.46 7.64
N ILE A 42 -10.17 2.58 6.37
CA ILE A 42 -10.90 3.75 5.87
C ILE A 42 -12.32 3.83 6.42
N ASN A 43 -12.98 2.70 6.69
CA ASN A 43 -14.28 2.70 7.36
C ASN A 43 -14.16 3.15 8.82
N GLN A 44 -13.05 2.82 9.50
CA GLN A 44 -12.77 3.21 10.88
C GLN A 44 -11.99 4.53 11.01
N LEU A 45 -12.02 5.38 9.96
CA LEU A 45 -11.25 6.63 9.94
C LEU A 45 -11.76 7.60 11.02
N GLY A 46 -13.08 7.70 11.18
CA GLY A 46 -13.74 8.63 12.12
C GLY A 46 -13.12 10.03 12.08
N ASP A 47 -13.03 10.65 13.26
CA ASP A 47 -12.41 11.98 13.46
C ASP A 47 -10.93 11.91 13.83
N LYS A 48 -10.25 10.79 13.53
CA LYS A 48 -8.82 10.64 13.84
C LYS A 48 -8.02 11.68 13.09
N GLN A 49 -7.13 12.38 13.80
CA GLN A 49 -6.28 13.46 13.25
C GLN A 49 -4.84 13.01 12.95
N THR A 50 -4.61 11.70 12.86
CA THR A 50 -3.29 11.14 12.55
C THR A 50 -2.82 11.56 11.15
N PRO A 51 -1.49 11.62 10.87
CA PRO A 51 -0.98 11.96 9.55
C PRO A 51 -1.54 11.06 8.45
N LEU A 52 -1.69 9.76 8.74
CA LEU A 52 -2.33 8.79 7.83
C LEU A 52 -3.79 9.15 7.55
N ALA A 53 -4.56 9.53 8.57
CA ALA A 53 -5.95 9.89 8.40
C ALA A 53 -6.12 11.17 7.57
N LYS A 54 -5.26 12.17 7.78
CA LYS A 54 -5.22 13.39 6.94
C LYS A 54 -4.87 13.07 5.49
N TRP A 55 -3.86 12.22 5.26
CA TRP A 55 -3.49 11.78 3.92
C TRP A 55 -4.62 11.00 3.21
N LEU A 56 -5.29 10.10 3.93
CA LEU A 56 -6.43 9.36 3.40
C LEU A 56 -7.60 10.29 3.04
N ARG A 57 -7.97 11.23 3.92
CA ARG A 57 -9.03 12.23 3.64
C ARG A 57 -8.74 13.03 2.37
N ARG A 58 -7.51 13.53 2.22
CA ARG A 58 -7.09 14.26 1.01
C ARG A 58 -7.27 13.41 -0.27
N ILE A 59 -6.96 12.12 -0.24
CA ILE A 59 -7.16 11.23 -1.40
C ILE A 59 -8.64 10.94 -1.64
N ILE A 60 -9.41 10.74 -0.56
CA ILE A 60 -10.87 10.51 -0.66
C ILE A 60 -11.55 11.73 -1.30
N GLU A 61 -11.21 12.94 -0.85
CA GLU A 61 -11.75 14.19 -1.38
C GLU A 61 -11.39 14.41 -2.85
N SER A 62 -10.13 14.12 -3.23
CA SER A 62 -9.65 14.39 -4.59
C SER A 62 -9.95 13.31 -5.62
N ARG A 63 -10.08 12.04 -5.21
CA ARG A 63 -10.12 10.87 -6.12
C ARG A 63 -11.18 9.82 -5.75
N GLY A 64 -11.87 9.99 -4.62
CA GLY A 64 -12.90 9.07 -4.14
C GLY A 64 -12.38 7.90 -3.30
N LYS A 65 -13.31 7.31 -2.53
CA LYS A 65 -13.04 6.27 -1.53
C LYS A 65 -12.34 5.03 -2.10
N ASN A 66 -12.77 4.54 -3.26
CA ASN A 66 -12.18 3.33 -3.86
C ASN A 66 -10.71 3.53 -4.27
N LYS A 67 -10.34 4.73 -4.73
CA LYS A 67 -8.94 5.04 -5.06
C LYS A 67 -8.09 5.16 -3.80
N ALA A 68 -8.64 5.73 -2.73
CA ALA A 68 -7.97 5.78 -1.42
C ALA A 68 -7.70 4.38 -0.85
N ILE A 69 -8.66 3.45 -0.96
CA ILE A 69 -8.49 2.05 -0.52
C ILE A 69 -7.31 1.39 -1.26
N VAL A 70 -7.25 1.52 -2.59
CA VAL A 70 -6.18 0.92 -3.38
C VAL A 70 -4.83 1.59 -3.09
N ALA A 71 -4.80 2.91 -2.89
CA ALA A 71 -3.60 3.63 -2.52
C ALA A 71 -3.05 3.17 -1.16
N LEU A 72 -3.92 3.00 -0.16
CA LEU A 72 -3.56 2.49 1.16
C LEU A 72 -3.05 1.05 1.08
N ALA A 73 -3.73 0.17 0.34
CA ALA A 73 -3.27 -1.20 0.11
C ALA A 73 -1.87 -1.23 -0.52
N ASN A 74 -1.62 -0.35 -1.50
CA ASN A 74 -0.30 -0.25 -2.13
C ASN A 74 0.78 0.23 -1.15
N LYS A 75 0.45 1.19 -0.27
CA LYS A 75 1.33 1.67 0.79
C LYS A 75 1.70 0.54 1.76
N MET A 76 0.70 -0.20 2.24
CA MET A 76 0.91 -1.35 3.13
C MET A 76 1.75 -2.45 2.47
N ALA A 77 1.51 -2.74 1.18
CA ALA A 77 2.30 -3.71 0.43
C ALA A 77 3.78 -3.33 0.36
N ARG A 78 4.09 -2.04 0.17
CA ARG A 78 5.48 -1.54 0.14
C ARG A 78 6.15 -1.66 1.50
N ILE A 79 5.46 -1.29 2.58
CA ILE A 79 5.96 -1.44 3.94
C ILE A 79 6.26 -2.91 4.24
N GLY A 80 5.31 -3.80 3.97
CA GLY A 80 5.49 -5.25 4.14
C GLY A 80 6.66 -5.79 3.31
N TRP A 81 6.83 -5.34 2.08
CA TRP A 81 7.98 -5.74 1.25
C TRP A 81 9.32 -5.29 1.83
N VAL A 82 9.42 -4.06 2.33
CA VAL A 82 10.64 -3.55 2.98
C VAL A 82 10.99 -4.38 4.21
N ILE A 83 10.01 -4.63 5.07
CA ILE A 83 10.13 -5.46 6.27
C ILE A 83 10.63 -6.86 5.92
N LEU A 84 9.96 -7.53 4.98
CA LEU A 84 10.32 -8.88 4.55
C LEU A 84 11.70 -8.94 3.90
N LYS A 85 12.07 -7.93 3.11
CA LYS A 85 13.36 -7.91 2.41
C LYS A 85 14.52 -7.61 3.36
N GLN A 86 14.34 -6.67 4.28
CA GLN A 86 15.40 -6.23 5.19
C GLN A 86 15.45 -7.06 6.49
N LYS A 87 14.47 -7.95 6.73
CA LYS A 87 14.30 -8.71 7.99
C LYS A 87 14.32 -7.81 9.22
N ILE A 88 13.79 -6.60 9.07
CA ILE A 88 13.64 -5.63 10.15
C ILE A 88 12.29 -5.84 10.83
N ASP A 89 12.22 -5.54 12.12
CA ASP A 89 10.94 -5.51 12.82
C ASP A 89 10.07 -4.35 12.32
N TYR A 90 8.75 -4.51 12.46
CA TYR A 90 7.81 -3.46 12.11
C TYR A 90 8.04 -2.23 13.01
N ASN A 91 8.47 -1.13 12.40
CA ASN A 91 8.52 0.19 13.05
C ASN A 91 7.38 1.06 12.50
N ALA A 92 6.51 1.55 13.39
CA ALA A 92 5.38 2.41 13.05
C ALA A 92 5.79 3.75 12.41
N GLU A 93 7.02 4.22 12.66
CA GLU A 93 7.55 5.46 12.06
C GLU A 93 7.77 5.34 10.54
N LEU A 94 8.09 4.14 10.04
CA LEU A 94 8.24 3.89 8.60
C LEU A 94 6.91 4.05 7.83
N VAL A 95 5.77 3.95 8.53
CA VAL A 95 4.44 4.09 7.92
C VAL A 95 4.06 5.56 7.69
N THR A 96 4.59 6.46 8.52
CA THR A 96 4.31 7.90 8.48
C THR A 96 5.23 8.67 7.53
N ALA A 97 6.42 8.15 7.23
CA ALA A 97 7.45 8.85 6.44
C ALA A 97 7.36 8.70 4.89
N VAL A 98 6.34 8.01 4.36
CA VAL A 98 6.16 7.72 2.90
C VAL A 98 4.84 8.26 2.38
#